data_AF-A0A5J6LF31-F1
#
_entry.id   AF-A0A5J6LF31-F1
#
_cell.length_a   1.000
_cell.length_b   1.000
_cell.length_c   1.000
_cell.angle_alpha   90.00
_cell.angle_beta   90.00
_cell.angle_gamma   90.00
#
_symmetry.space_group_name_H-M   'P 1'
#
loop_
_entity.id
_entity.type
_entity.pdbx_description
1 polymer ?
#
loop_
_entity_poly.entity_id
_entity_poly.type
_entity_poly.pdbx_seq_one_letter_code
_entity_poly.pdbx_strand_id
1 'polypeptide(L)'
;MLIRILPSLESREAWLNFFSREIPYCLVDDPTVLVDFQSTFLQLTQLNSGSSDPIRYTLGARSSLEPAWQLIKRCDWSLKVVLEGLNSLAFNSNVRDNSHFNLPADLSVRKSFAREPRLQPASRIMFPADSLSKEHFSVRQVAQLLHDEQYDAWLSLKSTAPLSPHAVILSLCTEPHRWQADQRDQMLTLYLDGQARIDCRLTSTSPPRRLSSQMVKL
;
A
#
# COMPACT_ATOMS: atom_id res chain seq x y z
N MET A 1 -1.05 1.10 16.36
CA MET A 1 -2.10 2.07 15.98
C MET A 1 -3.04 1.39 15.00
N LEU A 2 -4.35 1.34 15.29
CA LEU A 2 -5.33 0.77 14.36
C LEU A 2 -5.76 1.87 13.39
N ILE A 3 -5.34 1.77 12.12
CA ILE A 3 -5.77 2.71 11.08
C ILE A 3 -7.21 2.39 10.71
N ARG A 4 -8.08 3.39 10.78
CA ARG A 4 -9.47 3.23 10.31
C ARG A 4 -9.51 3.23 8.80
N ILE A 5 -10.38 2.39 8.25
CA ILE A 5 -10.62 2.29 6.81
C ILE A 5 -11.96 2.97 6.50
N LEU A 6 -11.95 3.86 5.51
CA LEU A 6 -13.14 4.48 4.94
C LEU A 6 -13.35 3.93 3.52
N PRO A 7 -14.60 3.68 3.11
CA PRO A 7 -14.87 3.22 1.75
C PRO A 7 -14.45 4.26 0.72
N SER A 8 -14.78 5.54 0.96
CA SER A 8 -14.48 6.64 0.04
C SER A 8 -14.50 8.01 0.77
N LEU A 9 -13.93 9.03 0.12
CA LEU A 9 -14.00 10.44 0.53
C LEU A 9 -14.45 11.31 -0.66
N GLU A 10 -15.71 11.09 -1.07
CA GLU A 10 -16.28 11.69 -2.29
C GLU A 10 -17.42 12.67 -2.04
N SER A 11 -17.65 13.07 -0.79
CA SER A 11 -18.72 14.00 -0.44
C SER A 11 -18.33 14.94 0.69
N ARG A 12 -18.97 16.11 0.74
CA ARG A 12 -18.79 17.10 1.81
C ARG A 12 -18.99 16.49 3.19
N GLU A 13 -20.03 15.67 3.35
CA GLU A 13 -20.34 15.02 4.62
C GLU A 13 -19.23 14.04 5.03
N ALA A 14 -18.71 13.24 4.08
CA ALA A 14 -17.61 12.32 4.35
C ALA A 14 -16.34 13.05 4.81
N TRP A 15 -16.01 14.17 4.16
CA TRP A 15 -14.88 15.01 4.54
C TRP A 15 -15.07 15.69 5.89
N LEU A 16 -16.25 16.22 6.19
CA LEU A 16 -16.57 16.81 7.49
C LEU A 16 -16.49 15.76 8.61
N ASN A 17 -17.08 14.58 8.39
CA ASN A 17 -17.04 13.46 9.33
C ASN A 17 -15.63 12.88 9.53
N PHE A 18 -14.76 12.99 8.52
CA PHE A 18 -13.35 12.66 8.63
C PHE A 18 -12.60 13.71 9.46
N PHE A 19 -12.81 14.99 9.17
CA PHE A 19 -12.11 16.09 9.80
C PHE A 19 -12.54 16.31 11.26
N SER A 20 -13.79 16.00 11.60
CA SER A 20 -14.31 16.11 12.97
C SER A 20 -13.78 15.02 13.92
N ARG A 21 -12.93 14.11 13.45
CA ARG A 21 -12.34 13.04 14.27
C ARG A 21 -11.24 13.61 15.15
N GLU A 22 -11.06 13.00 16.31
CA GLU A 22 -9.93 13.28 17.21
C GLU A 22 -8.58 13.16 16.49
N ILE A 23 -8.48 12.16 15.59
CA ILE A 23 -7.31 11.95 14.74
C ILE A 23 -7.79 11.82 13.29
N PRO A 24 -7.69 12.88 12.47
CA PRO A 24 -8.07 12.87 11.06
C PRO A 24 -6.99 12.14 10.24
N TYR A 25 -6.95 10.82 10.40
CA TYR A 25 -6.02 9.92 9.71
C TYR A 25 -6.73 8.60 9.38
N CYS A 26 -6.75 8.23 8.11
CA CYS A 26 -7.42 7.01 7.66
C CYS A 26 -6.85 6.48 6.34
N LEU A 27 -7.08 5.20 6.09
CA LEU A 27 -6.96 4.60 4.77
C LEU A 27 -8.31 4.75 4.06
N VAL A 28 -8.30 5.24 2.83
CA VAL A 28 -9.47 5.21 1.93
C VAL A 28 -9.28 4.04 0.98
N ASP A 29 -10.33 3.24 0.78
CA ASP A 29 -10.27 2.05 -0.08
C ASP A 29 -10.34 2.43 -1.57
N ASP A 30 -11.29 3.30 -1.94
CA ASP A 30 -11.47 3.79 -3.31
C ASP A 30 -11.55 5.33 -3.37
N PRO A 31 -10.51 6.03 -3.86
CA PRO A 31 -9.23 5.50 -4.35
C PRO A 31 -8.34 5.05 -3.17
N THR A 32 -7.47 4.06 -3.42
CA THR A 32 -6.61 3.47 -2.39
C THR A 32 -5.51 4.43 -1.92
N VAL A 33 -5.81 5.23 -0.90
CA VAL A 33 -4.99 6.35 -0.45
C VAL A 33 -4.98 6.44 1.06
N LEU A 34 -3.79 6.60 1.64
CA LEU A 34 -3.66 7.01 3.03
C LEU A 34 -3.80 8.52 3.12
N VAL A 35 -4.78 8.97 3.90
CA VAL A 35 -5.11 10.38 4.12
C VAL A 35 -4.72 10.76 5.54
N ASP A 36 -3.82 11.73 5.67
CA ASP A 36 -3.38 12.33 6.93
C ASP A 36 -3.66 13.83 6.91
N PHE A 37 -4.45 14.30 7.86
CA PHE A 37 -4.75 15.71 8.01
C PHE A 37 -4.56 16.22 9.45
N GLN A 38 -3.58 15.66 10.19
CA GLN A 38 -3.30 16.02 11.59
C GLN A 38 -2.53 17.34 11.75
N SER A 39 -2.07 17.95 10.66
CA SER A 39 -1.26 19.17 10.66
C SER A 39 -1.90 20.26 9.80
N THR A 40 -1.22 21.40 9.63
CA THR A 40 -1.64 22.41 8.64
C THR A 40 -1.50 21.95 7.18
N PHE A 41 -0.92 20.76 6.97
CA PHE A 41 -0.82 20.10 5.67
C PHE A 41 -1.68 18.84 5.62
N LEU A 42 -2.39 18.69 4.51
CA LEU A 42 -2.99 17.45 4.06
C LEU A 42 -1.92 16.61 3.35
N GLN A 43 -1.71 15.38 3.81
CA GLN A 43 -0.88 14.40 3.12
C GLN A 43 -1.75 13.30 2.51
N LEU A 44 -1.52 13.05 1.23
CA LEU A 44 -2.18 11.98 0.47
C LEU A 44 -1.11 11.02 -0.03
N THR A 45 -1.11 9.78 0.46
CA THR A 45 -0.18 8.75 -0.02
C THR A 45 -0.91 7.72 -0.86
N GLN A 46 -0.68 7.73 -2.16
CA GLN A 46 -1.24 6.76 -3.12
C GLN A 46 -0.49 5.44 -3.00
N LEU A 47 -1.21 4.38 -2.58
CA LEU A 47 -0.61 3.08 -2.27
C LEU A 47 -0.64 2.10 -3.46
N ASN A 48 -1.42 2.39 -4.49
CA ASN A 48 -1.66 1.47 -5.61
C ASN A 48 -1.37 2.13 -6.97
N SER A 49 -0.26 2.86 -7.05
CA SER A 49 0.34 3.23 -8.34
C SER A 49 1.23 2.05 -8.73
N GLY A 50 1.17 1.54 -9.97
CA GLY A 50 1.92 0.35 -10.41
C GLY A 50 3.47 0.42 -10.30
N SER A 51 4.01 1.42 -9.61
CA SER A 51 5.40 1.59 -9.17
C SER A 51 5.66 0.96 -7.81
N SER A 52 6.90 0.49 -7.58
CA SER A 52 7.40 -0.05 -6.31
C SER A 52 7.12 0.84 -5.10
N ASP A 53 7.16 2.17 -5.29
CA ASP A 53 7.20 3.13 -4.20
C ASP A 53 5.92 3.98 -4.15
N PRO A 54 5.22 4.04 -3.01
CA PRO A 54 4.03 4.88 -2.86
C PRO A 54 4.36 6.36 -3.06
N ILE A 55 3.51 7.06 -3.81
CA ILE A 55 3.64 8.50 -4.07
C ILE A 55 2.93 9.27 -2.97
N ARG A 56 3.60 10.24 -2.36
CA ARG A 56 3.03 11.16 -1.37
C ARG A 56 2.91 12.56 -1.95
N TYR A 57 1.72 13.13 -1.82
CA TYR A 57 1.45 14.55 -2.00
C TYR A 57 1.30 15.23 -0.64
N THR A 58 1.90 16.41 -0.49
CA THR A 58 1.74 17.27 0.70
C THR A 58 1.20 18.62 0.24
N LEU A 59 0.04 19.00 0.78
CA LEU A 59 -0.79 20.11 0.33
C LEU A 59 -1.14 20.97 1.53
N GLY A 60 -0.87 22.27 1.48
CA GLY A 60 -1.26 23.18 2.55
C GLY A 60 -0.38 24.40 2.66
N ALA A 61 -0.48 25.09 3.79
CA ALA A 61 0.37 26.23 4.11
C ALA A 61 0.95 26.06 5.52
N ARG A 62 2.04 26.78 5.80
CA ARG A 62 2.67 26.75 7.14
C ARG A 62 1.77 27.36 8.21
N SER A 63 0.93 28.32 7.85
CA SER A 63 0.12 29.12 8.78
C SER A 63 -1.30 28.59 8.99
N SER A 64 -1.84 27.80 8.06
CA SER A 64 -3.24 27.35 8.12
C SER A 64 -3.48 26.14 7.23
N LEU A 65 -4.47 25.33 7.64
CA LEU A 65 -5.05 24.23 6.84
C LEU A 65 -6.07 24.71 5.80
N GLU A 66 -6.54 25.96 5.93
CA GLU A 66 -7.58 26.55 5.07
C GLU A 66 -7.28 26.39 3.57
N PRO A 67 -6.04 26.57 3.07
CA PRO A 67 -5.76 26.38 1.65
C PRO A 67 -6.01 24.94 1.17
N ALA A 68 -5.67 23.94 1.98
CA ALA A 68 -5.93 22.54 1.64
C ALA A 68 -7.43 22.23 1.68
N TRP A 69 -8.16 22.81 2.63
CA TRP A 69 -9.62 22.67 2.71
C TRP A 69 -10.34 23.34 1.53
N GLN A 70 -9.91 24.53 1.12
CA GLN A 70 -10.44 25.22 -0.06
C GLN A 70 -10.16 24.46 -1.35
N LEU A 71 -9.01 23.77 -1.45
CA LEU A 71 -8.75 22.88 -2.56
C LEU A 71 -9.78 21.74 -2.62
N ILE A 72 -10.00 21.03 -1.50
CA ILE A 72 -11.01 19.95 -1.43
C ILE A 72 -12.38 20.47 -1.86
N LYS A 73 -12.78 21.65 -1.37
CA LYS A 73 -14.05 22.29 -1.73
C LYS A 73 -14.15 22.63 -3.22
N ARG A 74 -13.07 23.10 -3.85
CA ARG A 74 -13.02 23.40 -5.30
C ARG A 74 -13.07 22.13 -6.16
N CYS A 75 -12.55 21.02 -5.66
CA CYS A 75 -12.65 19.70 -6.26
C CYS A 75 -13.99 19.00 -5.95
N ASP A 76 -15.02 19.77 -5.59
CA ASP A 76 -16.36 19.31 -5.22
C ASP A 76 -16.35 18.16 -4.20
N TRP A 77 -15.43 18.23 -3.22
CA TRP A 77 -15.29 17.22 -2.17
C TRP A 77 -14.94 15.81 -2.68
N SER A 78 -14.48 15.68 -3.92
CA SER A 78 -14.04 14.40 -4.50
C SER A 78 -12.54 14.19 -4.32
N LEU A 79 -12.17 13.15 -3.56
CA LEU A 79 -10.78 12.74 -3.44
C LEU A 79 -10.21 12.29 -4.79
N LYS A 80 -11.01 11.62 -5.64
CA LYS A 80 -10.58 11.25 -7.00
C LYS A 80 -10.19 12.47 -7.83
N VAL A 81 -11.04 13.50 -7.87
CA VAL A 81 -10.77 14.74 -8.61
C VAL A 81 -9.52 15.44 -8.07
N VAL A 82 -9.33 15.46 -6.74
CA VAL A 82 -8.09 15.99 -6.13
C VAL A 82 -6.87 15.23 -6.65
N LEU A 83 -6.89 13.89 -6.63
CA LEU A 83 -5.75 13.08 -7.06
C LEU A 83 -5.49 13.18 -8.57
N GLU A 84 -6.53 13.23 -9.40
CA GLU A 84 -6.41 13.46 -10.85
C GLU A 84 -5.72 14.79 -11.13
N GLY A 85 -6.15 15.86 -10.45
CA GLY A 85 -5.52 17.16 -10.51
C GLY A 85 -4.04 17.11 -10.12
N LEU A 86 -3.71 16.48 -8.99
CA LEU A 86 -2.34 16.34 -8.54
C LEU A 86 -1.47 15.49 -9.48
N ASN A 87 -2.02 14.44 -10.07
CA ASN A 87 -1.32 13.60 -11.02
C ASN A 87 -1.03 14.33 -12.35
N SER A 88 -1.86 15.32 -12.69
CA SER A 88 -1.67 16.16 -13.89
C SER A 88 -0.62 17.27 -13.73
N LEU A 89 -0.21 17.58 -12.49
CA LEU A 89 0.76 18.65 -12.22
C LEU A 89 2.18 18.26 -12.63
N ALA A 90 2.86 19.18 -13.30
CA ALA A 90 4.30 19.09 -13.54
C ALA A 90 5.05 19.60 -12.30
N PHE A 91 5.68 18.70 -11.54
CA PHE A 91 6.46 19.02 -10.32
C PHE A 91 7.92 19.40 -10.60
N ASN A 92 8.32 19.42 -11.87
CA ASN A 92 9.63 19.85 -12.35
C ASN A 92 9.66 21.33 -12.77
N SER A 93 8.53 22.05 -12.66
CA SER A 93 8.40 23.48 -12.96
C SER A 93 7.80 24.23 -11.76
N ASN A 94 7.83 25.57 -11.80
CA ASN A 94 7.20 26.37 -10.76
C ASN A 94 5.68 26.14 -10.79
N VAL A 95 5.04 26.06 -9.62
CA VAL A 95 3.59 25.82 -9.47
C VAL A 95 2.74 26.83 -10.26
N ARG A 96 3.26 28.03 -10.53
CA ARG A 96 2.62 29.09 -11.34
C ARG A 96 2.52 28.78 -12.83
N ASP A 97 3.32 27.85 -13.35
CA ASP A 97 3.31 27.44 -14.76
C ASP A 97 2.26 26.34 -15.03
N ASN A 98 1.68 25.75 -13.98
CA ASN A 98 0.61 24.76 -14.07
C ASN A 98 -0.77 25.44 -14.15
N SER A 99 -1.04 26.16 -15.24
CA SER A 99 -2.28 26.92 -15.47
C SER A 99 -3.57 26.09 -15.53
N HIS A 100 -3.45 24.76 -15.65
CA HIS A 100 -4.58 23.84 -15.76
C HIS A 100 -5.23 23.49 -14.42
N PHE A 101 -4.57 23.77 -13.29
CA PHE A 101 -5.09 23.46 -11.96
C PHE A 101 -5.10 24.75 -11.12
N ASN A 102 -6.29 25.34 -10.93
CA ASN A 102 -6.48 26.60 -10.21
C ASN A 102 -6.24 26.43 -8.69
N LEU A 103 -4.97 26.31 -8.32
CA LEU A 103 -4.53 26.22 -6.94
C LEU A 103 -4.75 27.55 -6.20
N PRO A 104 -5.15 27.53 -4.92
CA PRO A 104 -5.14 28.73 -4.09
C PRO A 104 -3.74 29.34 -4.06
N ALA A 105 -3.63 30.68 -4.09
CA ALA A 105 -2.36 31.40 -4.21
C ALA A 105 -1.36 31.07 -3.08
N ASP A 106 -1.87 30.75 -1.89
CA ASP A 106 -1.08 30.43 -0.69
C ASP A 106 -0.86 28.92 -0.50
N LEU A 107 -1.34 28.07 -1.43
CA LEU A 107 -1.19 26.63 -1.33
C LEU A 107 0.19 26.18 -1.83
N SER A 108 0.97 25.58 -0.92
CA SER A 108 2.16 24.80 -1.29
C SER A 108 1.76 23.37 -1.61
N VAL A 109 2.24 22.86 -2.75
CA VAL A 109 2.07 21.48 -3.20
C VAL A 109 3.44 20.85 -3.40
N ARG A 110 3.69 19.70 -2.79
CA ARG A 110 4.94 18.93 -2.96
C ARG A 110 4.64 17.48 -3.27
N LYS A 111 5.43 16.88 -4.15
CA LYS A 111 5.42 15.45 -4.47
C LYS A 111 6.71 14.82 -3.95
N SER A 112 6.58 13.69 -3.27
CA SER A 112 7.72 12.88 -2.80
C SER A 112 7.36 11.40 -2.85
N PHE A 113 8.36 10.54 -2.73
CA PHE A 113 8.13 9.13 -2.44
C PHE A 113 7.94 8.96 -0.93
N ALA A 114 6.94 8.17 -0.53
CA ALA A 114 6.75 7.84 0.86
C ALA A 114 7.96 7.04 1.34
N ARG A 115 8.67 7.58 2.33
CA ARG A 115 9.83 6.91 2.95
C ARG A 115 9.41 5.81 3.92
N GLU A 116 8.12 5.55 4.06
CA GLU A 116 7.60 4.52 4.95
C GLU A 116 7.72 3.17 4.26
N PRO A 117 8.70 2.33 4.67
CA PRO A 117 8.80 1.00 4.11
C PRO A 117 7.52 0.25 4.53
N ARG A 118 6.77 -0.25 3.55
CA ARG A 118 5.62 -1.18 3.74
C ARG A 118 4.23 -0.54 3.92
N LEU A 119 3.98 0.69 3.48
CA LEU A 119 2.58 1.12 3.29
C LEU A 119 1.98 0.38 2.09
N GLN A 120 1.27 -0.72 2.37
CA GLN A 120 0.49 -1.43 1.36
C GLN A 120 -1.00 -1.35 1.70
N PRO A 121 -1.88 -1.32 0.69
CA PRO A 121 -3.32 -1.31 0.91
C PRO A 121 -3.76 -2.48 1.77
N ALA A 122 -4.64 -2.23 2.74
CA ALA A 122 -5.34 -3.31 3.45
C ALA A 122 -6.22 -4.16 2.51
N SER A 123 -6.53 -3.62 1.33
CA SER A 123 -7.34 -4.24 0.28
C SER A 123 -6.53 -5.04 -0.75
N ARG A 124 -5.26 -5.42 -0.47
CA ARG A 124 -4.63 -6.45 -1.29
C ARG A 124 -5.50 -7.68 -1.21
N ILE A 125 -6.03 -8.04 -2.38
CA ILE A 125 -6.87 -9.20 -2.67
C ILE A 125 -6.42 -10.32 -1.74
N MET A 126 -7.25 -10.59 -0.71
CA MET A 126 -7.23 -11.89 -0.07
C MET A 126 -7.39 -12.85 -1.24
N PHE A 127 -6.37 -13.63 -1.56
CA PHE A 127 -6.67 -14.89 -2.19
C PHE A 127 -7.22 -15.71 -1.04
N PRO A 128 -8.53 -16.03 -0.97
CA PRO A 128 -8.92 -17.16 -0.15
C PRO A 128 -8.00 -18.31 -0.56
N ALA A 129 -7.38 -19.00 0.39
CA ALA A 129 -6.60 -20.19 0.08
C ALA A 129 -7.41 -21.17 -0.81
N ASP A 130 -8.75 -21.09 -0.73
CA ASP A 130 -9.72 -21.86 -1.50
C ASP A 130 -9.91 -21.38 -2.96
N SER A 131 -9.46 -20.19 -3.33
CA SER A 131 -9.54 -19.63 -4.69
C SER A 131 -8.31 -19.92 -5.55
N LEU A 132 -7.34 -20.65 -5.00
CA LEU A 132 -6.16 -21.13 -5.70
C LEU A 132 -6.61 -22.28 -6.61
N SER A 133 -6.95 -21.97 -7.86
CA SER A 133 -7.30 -22.98 -8.85
C SER A 133 -6.12 -23.95 -9.01
N LYS A 134 -6.36 -25.24 -8.79
CA LYS A 134 -5.38 -26.35 -8.80
C LYS A 134 -4.54 -26.46 -10.08
N GLU A 135 -4.88 -25.74 -11.15
CA GLU A 135 -4.26 -25.91 -12.45
C GLU A 135 -3.15 -24.91 -12.77
N HIS A 136 -3.11 -23.72 -12.14
CA HIS A 136 -2.08 -22.72 -12.45
C HIS A 136 -1.74 -21.86 -11.23
N PHE A 137 -0.71 -22.26 -10.49
CA PHE A 137 -0.13 -21.48 -9.39
C PHE A 137 0.85 -20.44 -9.93
N SER A 138 0.60 -19.14 -9.68
CA SER A 138 1.60 -18.12 -10.00
C SER A 138 2.61 -17.96 -8.86
N VAL A 139 3.90 -18.00 -9.19
CA VAL A 139 5.02 -17.69 -8.27
C VAL A 139 4.82 -16.35 -7.55
N ARG A 140 4.16 -15.39 -8.20
CA ARG A 140 3.80 -14.09 -7.63
C ARG A 140 2.76 -14.20 -6.51
N GLN A 141 1.79 -15.10 -6.64
CA GLN A 141 0.77 -15.36 -5.60
C GLN A 141 1.42 -16.00 -4.37
N VAL A 142 2.39 -16.90 -4.57
CA VAL A 142 3.16 -17.48 -3.46
C VAL A 142 3.96 -16.41 -2.72
N ALA A 143 4.69 -15.57 -3.46
CA ALA A 143 5.44 -14.49 -2.84
C ALA A 143 4.54 -13.58 -2.00
N GLN A 144 3.31 -13.34 -2.45
CA GLN A 144 2.31 -12.58 -1.71
C GLN A 144 1.83 -13.30 -0.45
N LEU A 145 1.45 -14.59 -0.55
CA LEU A 145 1.01 -15.40 0.60
C LEU A 145 2.09 -15.48 1.70
N LEU A 146 3.34 -15.69 1.29
CA LEU A 146 4.48 -15.72 2.21
C LEU A 146 4.76 -14.35 2.82
N HIS A 147 4.67 -13.29 2.03
CA HIS A 147 4.81 -11.92 2.53
C HIS A 147 3.74 -11.58 3.58
N ASP A 148 2.53 -12.06 3.39
CA ASP A 148 1.39 -11.81 4.26
C ASP A 148 1.35 -12.75 5.49
N GLU A 149 2.40 -13.58 5.65
CA GLU A 149 2.54 -14.57 6.72
C GLU A 149 1.34 -15.52 6.84
N GLN A 150 0.71 -15.84 5.72
CA GLN A 150 -0.41 -16.81 5.65
C GLN A 150 0.09 -18.24 5.56
N TYR A 151 1.03 -18.59 6.43
CA TYR A 151 1.60 -19.92 6.53
C TYR A 151 2.03 -20.22 7.97
N ASP A 152 2.11 -21.50 8.30
CA ASP A 152 2.76 -22.02 9.49
C ASP A 152 3.65 -23.23 9.12
N ALA A 153 4.25 -23.84 10.14
CA ALA A 153 5.07 -25.05 10.00
C ALA A 153 6.17 -24.94 8.91
N TRP A 154 6.86 -23.80 8.84
CA TRP A 154 7.95 -23.58 7.88
C TRP A 154 9.09 -24.57 8.08
N LEU A 155 9.41 -25.31 7.02
CA LEU A 155 10.45 -26.32 6.99
C LEU A 155 11.37 -26.10 5.79
N SER A 156 12.65 -25.85 6.06
CA SER A 156 13.67 -25.80 5.01
C SER A 156 14.18 -27.22 4.74
N LEU A 157 13.90 -27.70 3.53
CA LEU A 157 14.31 -29.01 3.03
C LEU A 157 15.71 -28.91 2.40
N LYS A 158 16.57 -29.90 2.71
CA LYS A 158 17.85 -30.14 2.03
C LYS A 158 18.69 -28.86 1.86
N SER A 159 18.95 -28.16 2.96
CA SER A 159 19.89 -27.03 2.98
C SER A 159 20.84 -27.14 4.16
N THR A 160 22.12 -26.84 3.92
CA THR A 160 23.14 -26.69 4.97
C THR A 160 22.91 -25.45 5.84
N ALA A 161 22.15 -24.47 5.35
CA ALA A 161 21.68 -23.31 6.09
C ALA A 161 20.17 -23.12 5.86
N PRO A 162 19.34 -22.99 6.91
CA PRO A 162 17.90 -22.87 6.75
C PRO A 162 17.56 -21.59 5.96
N LEU A 163 16.80 -21.75 4.88
CA LEU A 163 16.31 -20.62 4.09
C LEU A 163 15.24 -19.87 4.88
N SER A 164 15.44 -18.57 5.07
CA SER A 164 14.43 -17.71 5.70
C SER A 164 13.30 -17.41 4.71
N PRO A 165 12.05 -17.22 5.20
CA PRO A 165 10.94 -16.80 4.37
C PRO A 165 11.24 -15.54 3.54
N HIS A 166 11.94 -14.58 4.13
CA HIS A 166 12.35 -13.35 3.45
C HIS A 166 13.30 -13.61 2.27
N ALA A 167 14.27 -14.51 2.42
CA ALA A 167 15.19 -14.86 1.34
C ALA A 167 14.45 -15.56 0.18
N VAL A 168 13.47 -16.40 0.51
CA VAL A 168 12.61 -17.07 -0.48
C VAL A 168 11.73 -16.05 -1.20
N ILE A 169 11.05 -15.15 -0.49
CA ILE A 169 10.24 -14.08 -1.09
C ILE A 169 11.08 -13.23 -2.05
N LEU A 170 12.29 -12.83 -1.63
CA LEU A 170 13.20 -12.06 -2.48
C LEU A 170 13.52 -12.83 -3.77
N SER A 171 13.89 -14.10 -3.65
CA SER A 171 14.22 -14.96 -4.80
C SER A 171 13.02 -15.21 -5.72
N LEU A 172 11.82 -15.41 -5.18
CA LEU A 172 10.58 -15.52 -5.95
C LEU A 172 10.28 -14.25 -6.76
N CYS A 173 10.64 -13.08 -6.23
CA CYS A 173 10.45 -11.79 -6.89
C CYS A 173 11.54 -11.49 -7.95
N THR A 174 12.79 -11.88 -7.70
CA THR A 174 13.92 -11.56 -8.60
C THR A 174 14.14 -12.61 -9.67
N GLU A 175 13.90 -13.89 -9.38
CA GLU A 175 14.19 -15.03 -10.25
C GLU A 175 13.00 -16.01 -10.35
N PRO A 176 11.79 -15.54 -10.69
CA PRO A 176 10.57 -16.35 -10.62
C PRO A 176 10.60 -17.62 -11.48
N HIS A 177 11.34 -17.60 -12.60
CA HIS A 177 11.45 -18.71 -13.55
C HIS A 177 12.18 -19.94 -12.98
N ARG A 178 12.96 -19.77 -11.91
CA ARG A 178 13.67 -20.86 -11.22
C ARG A 178 12.79 -21.60 -10.22
N TRP A 179 11.66 -20.99 -9.86
CA TRP A 179 10.77 -21.50 -8.82
C TRP A 179 9.56 -22.19 -9.42
N GLN A 180 9.18 -23.30 -8.79
CA GLN A 180 7.92 -23.98 -9.03
C GLN A 180 7.24 -24.20 -7.67
N ALA A 181 5.92 -24.19 -7.66
CA ALA A 181 5.11 -24.40 -6.47
C ALA A 181 4.12 -25.54 -6.73
N ASP A 182 4.06 -26.49 -5.81
CA ASP A 182 3.00 -27.51 -5.76
C ASP A 182 2.19 -27.30 -4.48
N GLN A 183 0.86 -27.25 -4.60
CA GLN A 183 -0.04 -27.23 -3.44
C GLN A 183 -0.84 -28.52 -3.41
N ARG A 184 -0.73 -29.24 -2.28
CA ARG A 184 -1.58 -30.39 -1.97
C ARG A 184 -2.33 -30.12 -0.68
N ASP A 185 -3.64 -30.01 -0.78
CA ASP A 185 -4.52 -29.59 0.31
C ASP A 185 -4.07 -28.25 0.91
N GLN A 186 -3.54 -28.25 2.14
CA GLN A 186 -2.99 -27.06 2.79
C GLN A 186 -1.47 -27.00 2.73
N MET A 187 -0.80 -28.01 2.19
CA MET A 187 0.65 -28.07 2.13
C MET A 187 1.14 -27.40 0.85
N LEU A 188 2.02 -26.40 1.00
CA LEU A 188 2.74 -25.75 -0.09
C LEU A 188 4.19 -26.23 -0.07
N THR A 189 4.61 -26.87 -1.16
CA THR A 189 5.99 -27.24 -1.42
C THR A 189 6.58 -26.34 -2.51
N LEU A 190 7.73 -25.72 -2.21
CA LEU A 190 8.46 -24.90 -3.16
C LEU A 190 9.70 -25.61 -3.67
N TYR A 191 9.83 -25.62 -4.99
CA TYR A 191 10.94 -26.19 -5.71
C TYR A 191 11.80 -25.07 -6.30
N LEU A 192 13.10 -25.14 -6.07
CA LEU A 192 14.09 -24.30 -6.72
C LEU A 192 14.89 -25.19 -7.67
N ASP A 193 14.89 -24.84 -8.96
CA ASP A 193 15.55 -25.61 -10.03
C ASP A 193 15.15 -27.11 -10.00
N GLY A 194 13.86 -27.39 -9.76
CA GLY A 194 13.30 -28.75 -9.69
C GLY A 194 13.56 -29.51 -8.39
N GLN A 195 14.25 -28.91 -7.41
CA GLN A 195 14.49 -29.54 -6.10
C GLN A 195 13.60 -28.93 -5.01
N ALA A 196 12.90 -29.76 -4.25
CA ALA A 196 12.12 -29.31 -3.11
C ALA A 196 13.03 -28.65 -2.06
N ARG A 197 12.77 -27.38 -1.74
CA ARG A 197 13.54 -26.55 -0.82
C ARG A 197 12.77 -26.14 0.41
N ILE A 198 11.47 -25.91 0.28
CA ILE A 198 10.63 -25.42 1.38
C ILE A 198 9.35 -26.21 1.40
N ASP A 199 8.91 -26.52 2.60
CA ASP A 199 7.61 -27.04 2.94
C ASP A 199 6.97 -26.11 3.98
N CYS A 200 5.74 -25.69 3.75
CA CYS A 200 4.97 -24.92 4.72
C CYS A 200 3.48 -25.20 4.56
N ARG A 201 2.70 -25.01 5.62
CA ARG A 201 1.26 -25.20 5.58
C ARG A 201 0.59 -23.84 5.47
N LEU A 202 -0.23 -23.66 4.45
CA LEU A 202 -1.01 -22.45 4.22
C LEU A 202 -2.12 -22.34 5.26
N THR A 203 -2.32 -21.12 5.75
CA THR A 203 -3.36 -20.83 6.72
C THR A 203 -4.39 -19.89 6.12
N SER A 204 -5.67 -20.12 6.45
CA SER A 204 -6.76 -19.19 6.13
C SER A 204 -6.88 -18.06 7.14
N THR A 205 -5.93 -17.94 8.07
CA THR A 205 -5.89 -16.84 9.03
C THR A 205 -5.70 -15.53 8.29
N SER A 206 -6.57 -14.57 8.58
CA SER A 206 -6.42 -13.21 8.09
C SER A 206 -5.00 -12.72 8.41
N PRO A 207 -4.29 -12.13 7.44
CA PRO A 207 -2.96 -11.62 7.70
C PRO A 207 -3.04 -10.62 8.87
N PRO A 208 -2.07 -10.63 9.79
CA PRO A 208 -2.01 -9.60 10.81
C PRO A 208 -2.02 -8.24 10.11
N ARG A 209 -2.90 -7.33 10.54
CA ARG A 209 -2.95 -5.95 10.01
C ARG A 209 -1.61 -5.28 10.30
N ARG A 210 -0.67 -5.31 9.36
CA ARG A 210 0.67 -4.75 9.57
C ARG A 210 0.75 -3.31 9.09
N LEU A 211 0.84 -2.40 10.06
CA LEU A 211 1.91 -1.41 10.03
C LEU A 211 2.99 -1.91 10.98
N SER A 212 4.04 -2.56 10.47
CA SER A 212 5.21 -2.83 11.29
C SER A 212 6.12 -1.60 11.25
N SER A 213 5.97 -0.69 12.22
CA SER A 213 7.07 0.19 12.60
C SER A 213 8.08 -0.66 13.37
N GLN A 214 8.97 -1.36 12.67
CA GLN A 214 10.17 -1.80 13.36
C GLN A 214 11.00 -0.55 13.64
N MET A 215 11.06 -0.22 14.93
CA MET A 215 11.92 0.80 15.50
C MET A 215 13.33 0.62 14.95
N VAL A 216 13.73 1.48 14.01
CA VAL A 216 15.14 1.81 13.86
C VAL A 216 15.44 2.72 15.04
N LYS A 217 15.90 2.13 16.14
CA LYS A 217 16.70 2.87 17.11
C LYS A 217 18.01 3.19 16.39
N LEU A 218 18.18 4.45 15.97
CA LEU A 218 19.50 5.05 15.78
C LEU A 218 20.04 5.43 17.17
#